data_AF-A0A5C5T303-F1
#
_entry.id   AF-A0A5C5T303-F1
#
_cell.length_a   1.000
_cell.length_b   1.000
_cell.length_c   1.000
_cell.angle_alpha   90.00
_cell.angle_beta   90.00
_cell.angle_gamma   90.00
#
_symmetry.space_group_name_H-M   'P 1'
#
loop_
_entity.id
_entity.type
_entity.pdbx_description
1 polymer ?
#
loop_
_entity_poly.entity_id
_entity_poly.type
_entity_poly.pdbx_seq_one_letter_code
_entity_poly.pdbx_strand_id
1 'polypeptide(L)'
;MKLIESIDPVVMQLVIVPMVVIGIGLLLAILTKRVYIGPITTMVLTISYNYWYFTSFFPNSELSFTMISSWCIIFPLISLYLSWMAVLQPHIVKAFFLPDPKE
;
A
#
# COMPACT_ATOMS: atom_id res chain seq x y z
N MET A 1 -9.52 -6.97 -18.31
CA MET A 1 -10.48 -6.52 -17.29
C MET A 1 -11.23 -7.70 -16.65
N LYS A 2 -11.60 -8.76 -17.40
CA LYS A 2 -12.27 -9.98 -16.88
C LYS A 2 -11.70 -10.59 -15.57
N LEU A 3 -10.38 -10.61 -15.38
CA LEU A 3 -9.76 -11.22 -14.19
C LEU A 3 -9.90 -10.35 -12.93
N ILE A 4 -9.93 -9.02 -13.09
CA ILE A 4 -10.14 -8.09 -11.96
C ILE A 4 -11.63 -7.99 -11.66
N GLU A 5 -12.48 -8.02 -12.69
CA GLU A 5 -13.94 -8.13 -12.55
C GLU A 5 -14.39 -9.41 -11.85
N SER A 6 -13.64 -10.51 -11.97
CA SER A 6 -13.94 -11.75 -11.27
C SER A 6 -13.54 -11.75 -9.79
N ILE A 7 -12.79 -10.76 -9.32
CA ILE A 7 -12.36 -10.65 -7.93
C ILE A 7 -13.40 -9.85 -7.16
N ASP A 8 -13.81 -10.37 -6.01
CA ASP A 8 -14.71 -9.68 -5.11
C ASP A 8 -14.14 -8.28 -4.71
N PRO A 9 -14.94 -7.20 -4.80
CA PRO A 9 -14.47 -5.85 -4.49
C PRO A 9 -13.91 -5.68 -3.08
N VAL A 10 -14.42 -6.42 -2.09
CA VAL A 10 -13.93 -6.37 -0.70
C VAL A 10 -12.54 -6.96 -0.62
N VAL A 11 -12.31 -8.12 -1.27
CA VAL A 11 -10.99 -8.75 -1.34
C VAL A 11 -9.99 -7.85 -2.06
N MET A 12 -10.42 -7.23 -3.17
CA MET A 12 -9.59 -6.30 -3.92
C MET A 12 -9.15 -5.11 -3.04
N GLN A 13 -10.10 -4.47 -2.34
CA GLN A 13 -9.85 -3.25 -1.55
C GLN A 13 -9.12 -3.49 -0.22
N LEU A 14 -9.32 -4.64 0.44
CA LEU A 14 -8.79 -4.89 1.79
C LEU A 14 -7.58 -5.84 1.82
N VAL A 15 -7.33 -6.59 0.75
CA VAL A 15 -6.22 -7.56 0.72
C VAL A 15 -5.26 -7.23 -0.40
N ILE A 16 -5.73 -7.19 -1.65
CA ILE A 16 -4.83 -7.09 -2.81
C ILE A 16 -4.24 -5.69 -2.90
N VAL A 17 -5.08 -4.66 -2.98
CA VAL A 17 -4.66 -3.26 -3.11
C VAL A 17 -3.74 -2.84 -1.96
N PRO A 18 -4.08 -3.07 -0.68
CA PRO A 18 -3.21 -2.68 0.43
C PRO A 18 -1.86 -3.35 0.37
N MET A 19 -1.80 -4.66 0.08
CA MET A 19 -0.53 -5.37 -0.03
C MET A 19 0.36 -4.80 -1.14
N VAL A 20 -0.22 -4.46 -2.30
CA VAL A 20 0.53 -3.91 -3.43
C VAL A 20 0.99 -2.48 -3.14
N VAL A 21 0.09 -1.57 -2.77
CA VAL A 21 0.43 -0.15 -2.62
C VAL A 21 1.35 0.11 -1.42
N ILE A 22 1.11 -0.56 -0.29
CA ILE A 22 1.97 -0.47 0.90
C ILE A 22 3.29 -1.19 0.63
N GLY A 23 3.27 -2.37 -0.01
CA GLY A 23 4.46 -3.14 -0.32
C GLY A 23 5.44 -2.37 -1.22
N ILE A 24 4.94 -1.73 -2.28
CA ILE A 24 5.77 -0.88 -3.16
C ILE A 24 6.29 0.33 -2.38
N GLY A 25 5.45 1.00 -1.58
CA GLY A 25 5.88 2.12 -0.75
C GLY A 25 7.01 1.74 0.23
N LEU A 26 6.84 0.63 0.94
CA LEU A 26 7.83 0.09 1.86
C LEU A 26 9.14 -0.26 1.15
N LEU A 27 9.07 -0.92 0.00
CA LEU A 27 10.24 -1.26 -0.80
C LEU A 27 11.01 0.00 -1.20
N LEU A 28 10.33 1.03 -1.71
CA LEU A 28 10.97 2.29 -2.07
C LEU A 28 11.56 3.01 -0.86
N ALA A 29 10.90 2.99 0.30
CA ALA A 29 11.45 3.55 1.54
C ALA A 29 12.76 2.85 1.95
N ILE A 30 12.82 1.52 1.82
CA ILE A 30 14.02 0.72 2.12
C ILE A 30 15.16 1.02 1.15
N LEU A 31 14.87 1.10 -0.16
CA LEU A 31 15.87 1.37 -1.19
C LEU A 31 16.43 2.79 -1.09
N THR A 32 15.56 3.77 -0.82
CA THR A 32 15.96 5.19 -0.71
C THR A 32 16.50 5.55 0.67
N LYS A 33 16.37 4.65 1.66
CA LYS A 33 16.70 4.89 3.08
C LYS A 33 15.96 6.10 3.67
N ARG A 34 14.74 6.36 3.21
CA ARG A 34 13.93 7.52 3.62
C ARG A 34 12.54 7.06 4.03
N VAL A 35 12.23 7.17 5.31
CA VAL A 35 10.95 6.72 5.90
C VAL A 35 9.75 7.37 5.22
N TYR A 36 9.82 8.67 4.95
CA TYR A 36 8.71 9.45 4.39
C TYR A 36 8.35 9.06 2.95
N ILE A 37 9.23 8.36 2.22
CA ILE A 37 8.94 7.87 0.86
C ILE A 37 7.84 6.80 0.90
N GLY A 38 7.80 5.96 1.94
CA GLY A 38 6.78 4.94 2.12
C GLY A 38 5.34 5.47 2.06
N PRO A 39 4.92 6.36 2.99
CA PRO A 39 3.59 6.93 2.99
C PRO A 39 3.28 7.73 1.73
N ILE A 40 4.23 8.51 1.20
CA ILE A 40 4.00 9.33 -0.02
C ILE A 40 3.72 8.42 -1.22
N THR A 41 4.56 7.42 -1.46
CA THR A 41 4.35 6.47 -2.56
C THR A 41 3.03 5.72 -2.38
N THR A 42 2.75 5.24 -1.17
CA THR A 42 1.49 4.54 -0.86
C THR A 42 0.28 5.42 -1.16
N MET A 43 0.33 6.69 -0.76
CA MET A 43 -0.76 7.65 -1.01
C MET A 43 -0.97 7.89 -2.51
N VAL A 44 0.11 8.16 -3.25
CA VAL A 44 0.04 8.39 -4.70
C VAL A 44 -0.54 7.17 -5.41
N LEU A 45 -0.05 5.96 -5.10
CA LEU A 45 -0.55 4.72 -5.70
C LEU A 45 -2.02 4.45 -5.35
N THR A 46 -2.43 4.73 -4.11
CA THR A 46 -3.83 4.55 -3.68
C THR A 46 -4.76 5.48 -4.45
N ILE A 47 -4.39 6.76 -4.58
CA ILE A 47 -5.17 7.75 -5.36
C ILE A 47 -5.26 7.31 -6.83
N SER A 48 -4.12 6.95 -7.43
CA SER A 48 -4.08 6.51 -8.83
C SER A 48 -4.92 5.25 -9.06
N TYR A 49 -4.84 4.28 -8.14
CA TYR A 49 -5.63 3.07 -8.21
C TYR A 49 -7.13 3.35 -8.08
N ASN A 50 -7.56 4.14 -7.07
CA ASN A 50 -8.97 4.45 -6.86
C ASN A 50 -9.55 5.20 -8.08
N TYR A 51 -8.81 6.18 -8.60
CA TYR A 51 -9.21 6.90 -9.81
C TYR A 51 -9.42 5.93 -10.98
N TRP A 52 -8.43 5.08 -11.26
CA TRP A 52 -8.50 4.10 -12.34
C TRP A 52 -9.63 3.08 -12.13
N TYR A 53 -9.81 2.58 -10.91
CA TYR A 53 -10.83 1.59 -10.57
C TYR A 53 -12.25 2.17 -10.78
N PHE A 54 -12.56 3.31 -10.19
CA PHE A 54 -13.91 3.86 -10.29
C PHE A 54 -14.25 4.34 -11.71
N THR A 55 -13.30 4.90 -12.45
CA THR A 55 -13.52 5.29 -13.85
C THR A 55 -13.69 4.09 -14.78
N SER A 56 -13.03 2.96 -14.51
CA SER A 56 -13.12 1.76 -15.34
C SER A 56 -14.36 0.91 -15.05
N PHE A 57 -14.70 0.73 -13.77
CA PHE A 57 -15.80 -0.15 -13.34
C PHE A 57 -17.15 0.56 -13.24
N PHE A 58 -17.16 1.88 -13.04
CA PHE A 58 -18.37 2.69 -12.90
C PHE A 58 -18.32 3.94 -13.81
N PRO A 59 -18.17 3.76 -15.14
CA PRO A 59 -17.89 4.87 -16.06
C PRO A 59 -19.01 5.92 -16.15
N ASN A 60 -20.24 5.56 -15.79
CA ASN A 60 -21.40 6.46 -15.81
C ASN A 60 -21.71 7.08 -14.43
N SER A 61 -20.91 6.80 -13.42
CA SER A 61 -21.10 7.36 -12.07
C SER A 61 -20.26 8.62 -11.90
N GLU A 62 -20.82 9.61 -11.22
CA GLU A 62 -20.08 10.82 -10.86
C GLU A 62 -18.94 10.46 -9.89
N LEU A 63 -17.72 10.84 -10.26
CA LEU A 63 -16.53 10.55 -9.48
C LEU A 63 -16.47 11.46 -8.25
N SER A 64 -16.93 10.96 -7.10
CA SER A 64 -16.89 11.71 -5.85
C SER A 64 -15.48 11.75 -5.24
N PHE A 65 -15.13 12.86 -4.58
CA PHE A 65 -13.88 13.00 -3.83
C PHE A 65 -13.67 11.87 -2.82
N THR A 66 -14.72 11.42 -2.14
CA THR A 66 -14.66 10.35 -1.15
C THR A 66 -14.24 9.01 -1.77
N MET A 67 -14.62 8.77 -3.02
CA MET A 67 -14.25 7.54 -3.74
C MET A 67 -12.75 7.54 -4.07
N ILE A 68 -12.23 8.68 -4.53
CA ILE A 68 -10.81 8.83 -4.87
C ILE A 68 -9.93 8.79 -3.61
N SER A 69 -10.36 9.48 -2.55
CA SER A 69 -9.62 9.61 -1.28
C SER A 69 -9.79 8.42 -0.34
N SER A 70 -10.56 7.40 -0.73
CA SER A 70 -10.75 6.17 0.05
C SER A 70 -9.40 5.54 0.42
N TRP A 71 -9.22 5.21 1.70
CA TRP A 71 -8.00 4.63 2.27
C TRP A 71 -6.70 5.45 2.14
N CYS A 72 -6.76 6.67 1.59
CA CYS A 72 -5.58 7.53 1.39
C CYS A 72 -5.00 8.10 2.69
N ILE A 73 -5.60 7.81 3.85
CA ILE A 73 -5.05 8.16 5.17
C ILE A 73 -4.54 6.89 5.85
N ILE A 74 -5.38 5.85 5.94
CA ILE A 74 -5.06 4.63 6.68
C ILE A 74 -3.87 3.89 6.04
N PHE A 75 -3.83 3.70 4.71
CA PHE A 75 -2.72 2.98 4.08
C PHE A 75 -1.39 3.73 4.22
N PRO A 76 -1.31 5.05 3.98
CA PRO A 76 -0.08 5.79 4.26
C PRO A 76 0.35 5.74 5.73
N LEU A 77 -0.56 5.76 6.71
CA LEU A 77 -0.20 5.62 8.12
C LEU A 77 0.40 4.24 8.43
N ILE A 78 -0.18 3.16 7.89
CA ILE A 78 0.40 1.82 8.00
C ILE A 78 1.76 1.76 7.32
N SER A 79 1.89 2.32 6.12
CA SER A 79 3.15 2.38 5.39
C SER A 79 4.22 3.18 6.13
N LEU A 80 3.85 4.28 6.78
CA LEU A 80 4.75 5.07 7.62
C LEU A 80 5.29 4.23 8.78
N TYR A 81 4.41 3.52 9.49
CA TYR A 81 4.82 2.65 10.59
C TYR A 81 5.77 1.54 10.13
N LEU A 82 5.44 0.83 9.04
CA LEU A 82 6.29 -0.22 8.50
C LEU A 82 7.62 0.32 7.97
N SER A 83 7.59 1.48 7.30
CA SER A 83 8.79 2.12 6.77
C SER A 83 9.70 2.63 7.88
N TRP A 84 9.13 3.11 8.99
CA TRP A 84 9.87 3.46 10.20
C TRP A 84 10.62 2.25 10.75
N MET A 85 9.92 1.13 10.97
CA MET A 85 10.53 -0.11 11.45
C MET A 85 11.64 -0.59 10.49
N ALA A 86 11.35 -0.60 9.19
CA ALA A 86 12.25 -1.19 8.20
C ALA A 86 13.53 -0.36 7.96
N VAL A 87 13.40 0.98 7.96
CA VAL A 87 14.51 1.88 7.63
C VAL A 87 15.34 2.24 8.86
N LEU A 88 14.70 2.54 10.00
CA LEU A 88 15.40 3.04 11.20
C LEU A 88 15.76 1.94 12.19
N GLN A 89 15.06 0.79 12.16
CA GLN A 89 15.35 -0.34 13.04
C GLN A 89 15.74 -1.61 12.25
N PRO A 90 16.80 -1.55 11.43
CA PRO A 90 17.19 -2.69 10.59
C PRO A 90 17.61 -3.93 11.42
N HIS A 91 17.99 -3.76 12.69
CA HIS A 91 18.29 -4.87 13.60
C HIS A 91 17.02 -5.67 13.96
N ILE A 92 15.87 -5.02 14.15
CA ILE A 92 14.58 -5.68 14.39
C ILE A 92 14.15 -6.46 13.15
N VAL A 93 14.33 -5.87 11.97
CA VAL A 93 14.06 -6.55 10.69
C VAL A 93 14.94 -7.79 10.55
N LYS A 94 16.25 -7.66 10.81
CA LYS A 94 17.18 -8.80 10.73
C LYS A 94 16.80 -9.90 11.71
N ALA A 95 16.45 -9.58 12.95
CA ALA A 95 16.02 -10.56 13.94
C ALA A 95 14.72 -11.28 13.55
N PHE A 96 13.81 -10.59 12.85
CA PHE A 96 12.58 -11.21 12.35
C PHE A 96 12.83 -12.19 11.19
N PHE A 97 13.75 -11.85 10.28
CA PHE A 97 14.03 -12.69 9.09
C PHE A 97 15.12 -13.76 9.31
N LEU A 98 16.00 -13.56 10.30
CA LEU A 98 17.06 -14.49 10.67
C LEU A 98 16.85 -14.86 12.15
N PRO A 99 16.09 -15.92 12.46
CA PRO A 99 16.05 -16.43 13.83
C PRO A 99 17.46 -16.87 14.22
N ASP A 100 17.89 -16.54 15.44
CA ASP A 100 19.22 -16.87 15.94
C ASP A 100 19.54 -18.35 15.69
N PRO A 101 20.79 -18.69 15.29
CA PRO A 101 21.19 -20.07 15.15
C PRO A 101 20.98 -20.75 16.51
N LYS A 102 20.15 -21.80 16.52
CA LYS A 102 19.98 -22.66 17.71
C LYS A 102 21.36 -23.24 18.03
N GLU A 103 21.90 -22.87 19.19
CA GLU A 103 23.08 -23.50 19.79
C GLU A 103 22.85 -25.00 20.04
#